data_AF-A0A484YKU4-F1
#
_entry.id   AF-A0A484YKU4-F1
#
_cell.length_a   1.000
_cell.length_b   1.000
_cell.length_c   1.000
_cell.angle_alpha   90.00
_cell.angle_beta   90.00
_cell.angle_gamma   90.00
#
_symmetry.space_group_name_H-M   'P 1'
#
loop_
_entity.id
_entity.type
_entity.pdbx_description
1 polymer ?
#
loop_
_entity_poly.entity_id
_entity_poly.type
_entity_poly.pdbx_seq_one_letter_code
_entity_poly.pdbx_strand_id
1 'polypeptide(L)' 'MSQSICSTGLRWLWLVVVVLIIDLGSKYLILQNFALGDTVPLFPSLNLHYARNYGAAFSFLADSGGWQRWFFAGIAIVLA' A
#
# COMPACT_ATOMS: atom_id res chain seq x y z
N MET A 1 -15.27 -21.29 28.65
CA MET A 1 -14.03 -21.82 28.04
C MET A 1 -13.50 -20.74 27.10
N SER A 2 -12.25 -20.30 27.28
CA SER A 2 -11.63 -19.32 26.37
C SER A 2 -11.22 -20.05 25.08
N GLN A 3 -11.65 -19.54 23.94
CA GLN A 3 -11.25 -20.10 22.65
C GLN A 3 -9.83 -19.64 22.30
N SER A 4 -9.01 -20.56 21.81
CA SER A 4 -7.67 -20.22 21.29
C SER A 4 -7.79 -19.30 20.08
N ILE A 5 -6.81 -18.39 19.91
CA ILE A 5 -6.74 -17.42 18.80
C ILE A 5 -6.80 -18.13 17.43
N CYS A 6 -6.22 -19.33 17.33
CA CYS A 6 -6.24 -20.13 16.09
C CYS A 6 -7.63 -20.68 15.74
N SER A 7 -8.55 -20.71 16.70
CA SER A 7 -9.94 -21.14 16.52
C SER A 7 -10.90 -19.99 16.19
N THR A 8 -10.40 -18.75 16.13
CA THR A 8 -11.20 -17.56 15.82
C THR A 8 -10.72 -16.88 14.54
N GLY A 9 -11.46 -15.88 14.05
CA GLY A 9 -11.06 -15.07 12.90
C GLY A 9 -9.74 -14.31 13.10
N LEU A 10 -9.31 -14.10 14.36
CA LEU A 10 -8.06 -13.39 14.68
C LEU A 10 -6.80 -14.05 14.10
N ARG A 11 -6.84 -15.35 13.78
CA ARG A 11 -5.74 -16.02 13.07
C ARG A 11 -5.37 -15.36 11.74
N TRP A 12 -6.32 -14.68 11.08
CA TRP A 12 -6.09 -13.96 9.83
C TRP A 12 -5.25 -12.70 9.98
N LEU A 13 -5.03 -12.20 11.21
CA LEU A 13 -4.08 -11.10 11.44
C LEU A 13 -2.66 -11.47 11.00
N TRP A 14 -2.29 -12.75 11.01
CA TRP A 14 -1.01 -13.19 10.45
C TRP A 14 -0.90 -12.93 8.95
N LEU A 15 -2.00 -13.06 8.20
CA LEU A 15 -2.02 -12.72 6.79
C LEU A 15 -1.79 -11.21 6.59
N VAL A 16 -2.39 -10.36 7.43
CA VAL A 16 -2.17 -8.90 7.41
C VAL A 16 -0.69 -8.58 7.61
N VAL A 17 -0.03 -9.22 8.58
CA VAL A 17 1.41 -9.04 8.83
C VAL A 17 2.24 -9.43 7.61
N VAL A 18 1.95 -10.58 6.98
CA VAL A 18 2.66 -11.02 5.78
C VAL A 18 2.47 -10.04 4.63
N VAL A 19 1.24 -9.57 4.40
CA VAL A 19 0.94 -8.57 3.35
C VAL A 19 1.69 -7.27 3.59
N LEU A 20 1.75 -6.78 4.84
CA LEU A 20 2.51 -5.57 5.19
C LEU A 20 4.01 -5.71 4.93
N ILE A 21 4.58 -6.87 5.26
CA ILE A 21 6.01 -7.15 5.00
C ILE A 21 6.28 -7.13 3.49
N ILE A 22 5.43 -7.77 2.69
CA ILE A 22 5.58 -7.80 1.23
C ILE A 22 5.41 -6.40 0.63
N ASP A 23 4.41 -5.63 1.07
CA ASP A 23 4.16 -4.26 0.60
C ASP A 23 5.33 -3.31 0.92
N LEU A 24 5.76 -3.26 2.18
CA LEU A 24 6.86 -2.38 2.60
C LEU A 24 8.19 -2.82 2.01
N GLY A 25 8.45 -4.14 1.98
CA GLY A 25 9.66 -4.71 1.41
C GLY A 25 9.78 -4.46 -0.09
N SER A 26 8.70 -4.66 -0.85
CA SER A 26 8.70 -4.36 -2.29
C SER A 26 8.96 -2.88 -2.58
N LYS A 27 8.32 -1.95 -1.84
CA LYS A 27 8.58 -0.50 -1.98
C LYS A 27 10.03 -0.15 -1.66
N TYR A 28 10.59 -0.73 -0.60
CA TYR A 28 11.99 -0.53 -0.25
C TYR A 28 12.93 -0.95 -1.38
N LEU A 29 12.70 -2.12 -1.98
CA LEU A 29 13.49 -2.60 -3.12
C LEU A 29 13.37 -1.65 -4.33
N ILE A 30 12.17 -1.13 -4.64
CA ILE A 30 12.02 -0.12 -5.70
C ILE A 30 12.84 1.12 -5.41
N LEU A 31 12.78 1.66 -4.18
CA LEU A 31 13.52 2.88 -3.81
C LEU A 31 15.04 2.72 -3.91
N GLN A 32 15.56 1.50 -3.74
CA GLN A 32 16.99 1.22 -3.85
C GLN A 32 17.49 1.05 -5.28
N ASN A 33 16.62 0.61 -6.20
CA ASN A 33 17.04 0.14 -7.52
C ASN A 33 16.47 0.96 -8.70
N PHE A 34 15.50 1.84 -8.46
CA PHE A 34 14.83 2.64 -9.49
C PHE A 34 14.94 4.14 -9.21
N ALA A 35 15.22 4.92 -10.24
CA ALA A 35 14.97 6.35 -10.24
C ALA A 35 13.47 6.62 -10.48
N LEU A 36 12.98 7.78 -10.03
CA LEU A 36 11.58 8.15 -10.22
C LEU A 36 11.27 8.23 -11.72
N GLY A 37 10.24 7.50 -12.15
CA GLY A 37 9.83 7.40 -13.56
C GLY A 37 10.43 6.20 -14.32
N ASP A 38 11.36 5.46 -13.71
CA ASP A 38 11.95 4.28 -14.35
C ASP A 38 10.91 3.19 -14.59
N THR A 39 11.07 2.51 -15.73
CA THR A 39 10.18 1.42 -16.16
C THR A 39 11.00 0.23 -16.62
N VAL A 40 10.71 -0.96 -16.08
CA VAL A 40 11.33 -2.22 -16.48
C VAL A 40 10.23 -3.23 -16.83
N PRO A 41 10.26 -3.86 -18.02
CA PRO A 41 9.29 -4.90 -18.37
C PRO A 41 9.52 -6.16 -17.52
N LEU A 42 8.46 -6.66 -16.89
CA LEU A 42 8.47 -7.94 -16.16
C LEU A 42 8.07 -9.10 -17.07
N PHE A 43 7.04 -8.88 -17.89
CA PHE A 43 6.55 -9.81 -18.91
C PHE A 43 5.83 -9.02 -20.02
N PRO A 44 5.49 -9.61 -21.18
CA PRO A 44 5.08 -8.85 -22.38
C PRO A 44 3.93 -7.85 -22.19
N SER A 45 3.08 -8.02 -21.17
CA SER A 45 1.94 -7.14 -20.85
C SER A 45 2.03 -6.48 -19.47
N LEU A 46 3.13 -6.60 -18.73
CA LEU A 46 3.32 -5.95 -17.43
C LEU A 46 4.69 -5.30 -17.32
N ASN A 47 4.66 -4.03 -16.93
CA ASN A 47 5.84 -3.27 -16.57
C ASN A 47 5.86 -2.99 -15.07
N LEU A 48 7.06 -3.02 -14.49
CA LEU A 48 7.35 -2.46 -13.18
C LEU A 48 7.76 -1.00 -13.37
N HIS A 49 6.97 -0.08 -12.82
CA HIS A 49 7.19 1.36 -12.96
C HIS A 49 7.24 2.02 -11.59
N TYR A 50 8.23 2.89 -11.38
CA TYR A 50 8.32 3.66 -10.13
C TYR A 50 7.65 5.03 -10.27
N ALA A 51 6.48 5.17 -9.66
CA ALA A 51 5.77 6.43 -9.50
C ALA A 51 5.47 6.74 -8.02
N ARG A 52 5.38 8.03 -7.69
CA ARG A 52 4.89 8.51 -6.39
C ARG A 52 3.47 9.04 -6.55
N ASN A 53 2.51 8.37 -5.92
CA ASN A 53 1.11 8.76 -5.99
C ASN A 53 0.71 9.59 -4.77
N TYR A 54 0.52 10.90 -4.95
CA TYR A 54 0.05 11.83 -3.92
C TYR A 54 -1.48 11.98 -3.89
N GLY A 55 -2.22 11.08 -4.54
CA GLY A 55 -3.67 11.16 -4.74
C GLY A 55 -4.04 11.68 -6.13
N ALA A 56 -3.34 11.23 -7.17
CA ALA A 56 -3.54 11.69 -8.55
C ALA A 56 -4.97 11.44 -9.07
N ALA A 57 -5.66 10.41 -8.60
CA ALA A 57 -7.06 10.15 -8.94
C ALA A 57 -8.03 11.24 -8.43
N PHE A 58 -7.60 12.08 -7.49
CA PHE A 58 -8.38 13.18 -6.91
C PHE A 58 -7.76 14.54 -7.25
N SER A 59 -7.10 14.66 -8.41
CA SER A 59 -6.28 15.83 -8.78
C SER A 59 -7.05 17.14 -8.82
N PHE A 60 -8.38 17.11 -8.99
CA PHE A 60 -9.25 18.28 -8.88
C PHE A 60 -9.09 19.02 -7.52
N LEU A 61 -8.66 18.33 -6.48
CA LEU A 61 -8.36 18.86 -5.15
C LEU A 61 -6.87 18.73 -4.78
N ALA A 62 -5.97 18.43 -5.73
CA ALA A 62 -4.54 18.25 -5.46
C ALA A 62 -3.90 19.50 -4.84
N ASP A 63 -4.29 20.67 -5.31
CA ASP A 63 -3.73 21.95 -4.86
C ASP A 63 -4.24 22.38 -3.46
N SER A 64 -5.22 21.66 -2.90
CA SER A 64 -5.84 21.97 -1.60
C SER A 64 -5.04 21.43 -0.40
N GLY A 65 -3.71 21.46 -0.46
CA GLY A 65 -2.86 21.30 0.73
C GLY A 65 -2.75 19.89 1.33
N GLY A 66 -2.58 18.85 0.50
CA GLY A 66 -2.21 17.50 0.98
C GLY A 66 -3.25 16.79 1.86
N TRP A 67 -4.49 17.29 1.87
CA TRP A 67 -5.64 16.75 2.63
C TRP A 67 -5.87 15.26 2.39
N GLN A 68 -5.51 14.75 1.20
CA GLN A 68 -5.66 13.35 0.80
C GLN A 68 -5.04 12.41 1.83
N ARG A 69 -3.87 12.77 2.37
CA ARG A 69 -3.16 11.96 3.36
C ARG A 69 -4.02 11.72 4.61
N TRP A 70 -4.58 12.79 5.17
CA TRP A 70 -5.34 12.72 6.41
C TRP A 70 -6.74 12.14 6.19
N PHE A 71 -7.38 12.48 5.06
CA PHE A 71 -8.69 11.94 4.71
C PHE A 71 -8.65 10.43 4.50
N PHE A 72 -7.72 9.92 3.69
CA PHE A 72 -7.63 8.47 3.45
C PHE A 72 -7.15 7.69 4.68
N ALA A 73 -6.26 8.26 5.50
CA ALA A 73 -5.90 7.65 6.78
C ALA A 73 -7.12 7.54 7.71
N GLY A 74 -7.97 8.56 7.77
CA GLY A 74 -9.21 8.54 8.54
C GLY A 74 -10.18 7.45 8.07
N ILE A 75 -10.41 7.33 6.76
CA ILE A 75 -11.25 6.27 6.19
C ILE A 75 -10.69 4.89 6.55
N ALA A 76 -9.37 4.70 6.42
CA ALA A 76 -8.73 3.43 6.74
C ALA A 76 -8.96 3.04 8.21
N ILE A 77 -8.87 3.98 9.15
CA ILE A 77 -9.11 3.70 10.57
C ILE A 77 -10.59 3.37 10.84
N VAL A 78 -11.52 4.06 10.18
CA VAL A 78 -12.97 3.87 10.41
C VAL A 78 -13.49 2.55 9.84
N LEU A 79 -12.92 2.10 8.72
CA LEU A 79 -13.41 0.91 7.99
C LEU A 79 -12.62 -0.37 8.27
N ALA A 80 -11.40 -0.29 8.83
CA ALA A 80 -10.59 -1.45 9.19
C ALA A 80 -11.14 -2.18 10.43
#